data_AF-A0A3N5VQQ6-F1
#
_entry.id   AF-A0A3N5VQQ6-F1
#
_cell.length_a   1.000
_cell.length_b   1.000
_cell.length_c   1.000
_cell.angle_alpha   90.00
_cell.angle_beta   90.00
_cell.angle_gamma   90.00
#
_symmetry.space_group_name_H-M   'P 1'
#
loop_
_entity.id
_entity.type
_entity.pdbx_description
1 polymer ?
#
loop_
_entity_poly.entity_id
_entity_poly.type
_entity_poly.pdbx_seq_one_letter_code
_entity_poly.pdbx_strand_id
1 'polypeptide(L)'
;MTERQSDGATQDSIKKEDSGGIRLRAILLGMALAVAICAITPFNNVYRNATPLGGGHFPLAPFFILAWLTLFTVFARKIFKGRIFLTGRELLLVWILMVIMSGIAYTGLVRTFFINLTAPYHFATLENRWGEILHPLLPSAWYPQNPKAIEALYNGLSGGHQMGWGE
;
A
#
# COMPACT_ATOMS: atom_id res chain seq x y z
N MET A 1 22.58 55.61 1.66
CA MET A 1 21.29 55.27 2.29
C MET A 1 20.39 54.66 1.21
N THR A 2 20.70 53.46 0.73
CA THR A 2 20.01 52.82 -0.42
C THR A 2 20.36 51.33 -0.46
N GLU A 3 20.00 50.57 0.58
CA GLU A 3 20.23 49.11 0.60
C GLU A 3 19.15 48.38 1.44
N ARG A 4 17.89 48.82 1.35
CA ARG A 4 16.76 48.19 2.06
C ARG A 4 15.54 47.89 1.19
N GLN A 5 15.65 48.01 -0.14
CA GLN A 5 14.51 47.78 -1.05
C GLN A 5 14.59 46.51 -1.90
N SER A 6 15.71 45.77 -1.89
CA SER A 6 15.90 44.55 -2.69
C SER A 6 15.24 43.29 -2.07
N ASP A 7 15.07 43.26 -0.76
CA ASP A 7 14.66 42.03 -0.06
C ASP A 7 13.13 41.83 -0.03
N GLY A 8 12.36 42.90 -0.18
CA GLY A 8 10.88 42.84 -0.20
C GLY A 8 10.30 42.22 -1.46
N ALA A 9 10.92 42.47 -2.62
CA ALA A 9 10.45 41.95 -3.92
C ALA A 9 10.71 40.45 -4.10
N THR A 10 11.75 39.93 -3.43
CA THR A 10 12.10 38.49 -3.48
C THR A 10 11.25 37.66 -2.51
N GLN A 11 10.72 38.27 -1.44
CA GLN A 11 9.83 37.58 -0.50
C GLN A 11 8.37 37.50 -0.99
N ASP A 12 7.91 38.46 -1.79
CA ASP A 12 6.55 38.43 -2.37
C ASP A 12 6.40 37.38 -3.49
N SER A 13 7.50 37.00 -4.17
CA SER A 13 7.48 35.95 -5.20
C SER A 13 7.42 34.52 -4.64
N ILE A 14 7.70 34.34 -3.34
CA ILE A 14 7.54 33.05 -2.64
C ILE A 14 6.07 32.83 -2.21
N LYS A 15 5.22 33.86 -2.28
CA LYS A 15 3.88 33.83 -1.68
C LYS A 15 2.75 33.87 -2.71
N LYS A 16 2.70 32.88 -3.61
CA LYS A 16 1.44 32.41 -4.22
C LYS A 16 1.61 31.06 -4.92
N GLU A 17 2.07 30.03 -4.21
CA GLU A 17 1.65 28.70 -4.62
C GLU A 17 0.13 28.64 -4.42
N ASP A 18 -0.58 28.65 -5.55
CA ASP A 18 -2.04 28.53 -5.62
C ASP A 18 -2.46 27.34 -4.76
N SER A 19 -2.96 27.65 -3.56
CA SER A 19 -3.35 26.69 -2.53
C SER A 19 -4.75 26.18 -2.86
N GLY A 20 -4.93 25.70 -4.09
CA GLY A 20 -6.08 24.91 -4.46
C GLY A 20 -6.04 23.64 -3.61
N GLY A 21 -6.83 23.61 -2.54
CA GLY A 21 -6.90 22.49 -1.61
C GLY A 21 -7.18 21.18 -2.33
N ILE A 22 -6.61 20.09 -1.80
CA ILE A 22 -6.86 18.74 -2.30
C ILE A 22 -8.36 18.45 -2.19
N ARG A 23 -9.01 18.13 -3.31
CA ARG A 23 -10.44 17.81 -3.29
C ARG A 23 -10.64 16.41 -2.71
N LEU A 24 -11.62 16.26 -1.82
CA LEU A 24 -11.95 14.99 -1.15
C LEU A 24 -12.11 13.82 -2.13
N ARG A 25 -12.61 14.10 -3.34
CA ARG A 25 -12.75 13.13 -4.43
C ARG A 25 -11.45 12.42 -4.81
N ALA A 26 -10.30 13.10 -4.75
CA ALA A 26 -9.00 12.51 -5.07
C ALA A 26 -8.57 11.53 -3.96
N ILE A 27 -8.83 11.86 -2.71
CA ILE A 27 -8.55 10.98 -1.57
C ILE A 27 -9.44 9.73 -1.65
N LEU A 28 -10.75 9.90 -1.86
CA LEU A 28 -11.68 8.78 -2.01
C LEU A 28 -11.32 7.88 -3.20
N LEU A 29 -10.94 8.47 -4.34
CA LEU A 29 -10.50 7.72 -5.51
C LEU A 29 -9.23 6.92 -5.22
N GLY A 30 -8.23 7.54 -4.58
CA GLY A 30 -6.99 6.86 -4.19
C GLY A 30 -7.24 5.69 -3.23
N MET A 31 -8.10 5.89 -2.21
CA MET A 31 -8.49 4.83 -1.29
C MET A 31 -9.25 3.70 -1.98
N ALA A 32 -10.22 4.01 -2.84
CA ALA A 32 -10.99 3.01 -3.56
C ALA A 32 -10.08 2.15 -4.47
N LEU A 33 -9.19 2.78 -5.23
CA LEU A 33 -8.23 2.08 -6.08
C LEU A 33 -7.22 1.27 -5.26
N ALA A 34 -6.75 1.80 -4.14
CA ALA A 34 -5.88 1.08 -3.22
C ALA A 34 -6.54 -0.19 -2.69
N VAL A 35 -7.79 -0.10 -2.20
CA VAL A 35 -8.56 -1.25 -1.72
C VAL A 35 -8.77 -2.28 -2.83
N ALA A 36 -9.07 -1.84 -4.05
CA ALA A 36 -9.19 -2.74 -5.20
C ALA A 36 -7.88 -3.49 -5.49
N ILE A 37 -6.72 -2.80 -5.48
CA ILE A 37 -5.41 -3.44 -5.63
C ILE A 37 -5.18 -4.44 -4.49
N CYS A 38 -5.47 -4.06 -3.24
CA CYS A 38 -5.31 -4.94 -2.08
C CYS A 38 -6.16 -6.21 -2.20
N ALA A 39 -7.41 -6.10 -2.68
CA ALA A 39 -8.28 -7.25 -2.87
C ALA A 39 -7.79 -8.20 -3.97
N ILE A 40 -7.25 -7.66 -5.06
CA ILE A 40 -6.77 -8.46 -6.20
C ILE A 40 -5.38 -9.07 -5.93
N THR A 41 -4.56 -8.43 -5.10
CA THR A 41 -3.15 -8.82 -4.90
C THR A 41 -2.98 -10.26 -4.40
N PRO A 42 -3.70 -10.77 -3.37
CA PRO A 42 -3.60 -12.16 -2.94
C PRO A 42 -3.97 -13.15 -4.04
N PHE A 43 -5.04 -12.87 -4.78
CA PHE A 43 -5.44 -13.74 -5.89
C PHE A 43 -4.38 -13.78 -7.00
N ASN A 44 -3.80 -12.64 -7.36
CA ASN A 44 -2.74 -12.59 -8.37
C ASN A 44 -1.44 -13.25 -7.89
N ASN A 45 -1.02 -12.96 -6.66
CA ASN A 45 0.30 -13.36 -6.18
C ASN A 45 0.34 -14.77 -5.62
N VAL A 46 -0.72 -15.24 -4.95
CA VAL A 46 -0.79 -16.55 -4.29
C VAL A 46 -1.44 -17.58 -5.22
N TYR A 47 -2.62 -17.26 -5.78
CA TYR A 47 -3.36 -18.21 -6.60
C TYR A 47 -2.79 -18.31 -8.02
N ARG A 48 -2.50 -17.18 -8.67
CA ARG A 48 -1.94 -17.17 -10.05
C ARG A 48 -0.41 -17.26 -10.11
N ASN A 49 0.29 -17.09 -8.98
CA ASN A 49 1.77 -16.99 -8.94
C ASN A 49 2.34 -15.99 -9.96
N ALA A 50 1.59 -14.93 -10.26
CA ALA A 50 1.96 -13.91 -11.23
C ALA A 50 2.82 -12.81 -10.59
N THR A 51 3.31 -11.88 -11.42
CA THR A 51 4.17 -10.78 -10.97
C THR A 51 3.49 -9.94 -9.86
N PRO A 52 4.20 -9.59 -8.76
CA PRO A 52 3.65 -8.79 -7.68
C PRO A 52 3.10 -7.43 -8.14
N LEU A 53 1.81 -7.18 -7.90
CA LEU A 53 1.11 -5.98 -8.41
C LEU A 53 1.45 -4.70 -7.63
N GLY A 54 1.41 -4.74 -6.30
CA GLY A 54 1.71 -3.59 -5.42
C GLY A 54 2.91 -3.79 -4.49
N GLY A 55 3.42 -5.01 -4.40
CA GLY A 55 4.35 -5.44 -3.36
C GLY A 55 5.81 -5.63 -3.79
N GLY A 56 6.16 -5.31 -5.04
CA GLY A 56 7.53 -5.40 -5.56
C GLY A 56 8.33 -4.11 -5.37
N HIS A 57 9.61 -4.11 -5.74
CA HIS A 57 10.48 -2.92 -5.70
C HIS A 57 9.96 -1.76 -6.55
N PHE A 58 9.19 -2.09 -7.59
CA PHE A 58 8.46 -1.12 -8.40
C PHE A 58 6.96 -1.41 -8.30
N PRO A 59 6.14 -0.49 -7.76
CA PRO A 59 4.70 -0.68 -7.63
C PRO A 59 4.03 -0.56 -9.00
N LEU A 60 4.07 -1.65 -9.76
CA LEU A 60 3.69 -1.71 -11.16
C LEU A 60 2.21 -1.37 -11.38
N ALA A 61 1.30 -1.92 -10.57
CA ALA A 61 -0.13 -1.65 -10.70
C ALA A 61 -0.47 -0.17 -10.40
N PRO A 62 -0.03 0.43 -9.29
CA PRO A 62 -0.18 1.87 -9.07
C PRO A 62 0.38 2.72 -10.22
N PHE A 63 1.54 2.36 -10.76
CA PHE A 63 2.16 3.08 -11.87
C PHE A 63 1.31 3.02 -13.15
N PHE A 64 0.83 1.85 -13.56
CA PHE A 64 -0.05 1.73 -14.73
C PHE A 64 -1.36 2.49 -14.54
N ILE A 65 -1.97 2.42 -13.36
CA ILE A 65 -3.21 3.15 -13.07
C ILE A 65 -2.95 4.66 -13.13
N LEU A 66 -1.83 5.16 -12.61
CA LEU A 66 -1.44 6.56 -12.73
C LEU A 66 -1.29 6.97 -14.21
N ALA A 67 -0.63 6.15 -15.04
CA ALA A 67 -0.45 6.44 -16.46
C ALA A 67 -1.81 6.54 -17.18
N TRP A 68 -2.73 5.60 -16.92
CA TRP A 68 -4.07 5.62 -17.49
C TRP A 68 -4.92 6.79 -16.98
N LEU A 69 -4.86 7.12 -15.68
CA LEU A 69 -5.53 8.29 -15.12
C LEU A 69 -5.02 9.59 -15.75
N THR A 70 -3.72 9.67 -15.99
CA THR A 70 -3.10 10.83 -16.65
C THR A 70 -3.62 10.96 -18.08
N LEU A 71 -3.63 9.87 -18.84
CA LEU A 71 -4.17 9.87 -20.20
C LEU A 71 -5.66 10.24 -20.22
N PHE A 72 -6.46 9.66 -19.32
CA PHE A 72 -7.89 9.93 -19.20
C PHE A 72 -8.16 11.41 -18.87
N THR A 73 -7.38 12.00 -17.97
CA THR A 73 -7.55 13.41 -17.57
C THR A 73 -7.19 14.37 -18.70
N VAL A 74 -6.16 14.07 -19.50
CA VAL A 74 -5.82 14.83 -20.72
C VAL A 74 -6.93 14.70 -21.77
N PHE A 75 -7.42 13.48 -22.02
CA PHE A 75 -8.46 13.23 -23.01
C PHE A 75 -9.80 13.87 -22.60
N ALA A 76 -10.19 13.74 -21.34
CA ALA A 76 -11.36 14.39 -20.77
C ALA A 76 -11.26 15.91 -20.88
N ARG A 77 -10.07 16.49 -20.65
CA ARG A 77 -9.85 17.93 -20.84
C ARG A 77 -10.12 18.36 -22.29
N LYS A 78 -9.69 17.56 -23.27
CA LYS A 78 -9.91 17.81 -24.71
C LYS A 78 -11.40 17.74 -25.09
N ILE A 79 -12.15 16.77 -24.55
CA ILE A 79 -13.59 16.60 -24.84
C ILE A 79 -14.45 17.65 -24.12
N PHE A 80 -14.23 17.85 -22.82
CA PHE A 80 -15.07 18.70 -21.97
C PHE A 80 -14.64 20.17 -21.96
N LYS A 81 -14.07 20.66 -23.07
CA LYS A 81 -13.70 22.07 -23.29
C LYS A 81 -12.84 22.67 -22.16
N GLY A 82 -11.84 21.92 -21.69
CA GLY A 82 -10.86 22.44 -20.73
C GLY A 82 -11.17 22.22 -19.25
N ARG A 83 -12.27 21.54 -18.89
CA ARG A 83 -12.57 21.19 -17.48
C ARG A 83 -11.50 20.26 -16.90
N ILE A 84 -10.94 20.65 -15.75
CA ILE A 84 -9.90 19.88 -15.04
C ILE A 84 -10.56 18.96 -14.00
N PHE A 85 -10.64 17.67 -14.32
CA PHE A 85 -11.20 16.64 -13.43
C PHE A 85 -10.25 16.27 -12.28
N LEU A 86 -8.96 16.08 -12.57
CA LEU A 86 -7.91 15.87 -11.57
C LEU A 86 -6.73 16.78 -11.90
N THR A 87 -6.16 17.43 -10.89
CA THR A 87 -4.91 18.17 -11.02
C THR A 87 -3.71 17.24 -10.90
N GLY A 88 -2.53 17.66 -11.39
CA GLY A 88 -1.30 16.88 -11.22
C GLY A 88 -1.01 16.53 -9.74
N ARG A 89 -1.30 17.44 -8.81
CA ARG A 89 -1.20 17.20 -7.36
C ARG A 89 -2.15 16.10 -6.89
N GLU A 90 -3.39 16.08 -7.40
CA GLU A 90 -4.39 15.05 -7.09
C GLU A 90 -4.02 13.68 -7.68
N LEU A 91 -3.48 13.62 -8.90
CA LEU A 91 -2.97 12.36 -9.48
C LEU A 91 -1.80 11.80 -8.67
N LEU A 92 -0.86 12.65 -8.28
CA LEU A 92 0.28 12.23 -7.47
C LEU A 92 -0.17 11.71 -6.10
N LEU A 93 -1.12 12.39 -5.46
CA LEU A 93 -1.73 11.94 -4.20
C LEU A 93 -2.40 10.56 -4.36
N VAL A 94 -3.22 10.39 -5.39
CA VAL A 94 -3.89 9.11 -5.70
C VAL A 94 -2.86 8.00 -5.86
N TRP A 95 -1.76 8.27 -6.58
CA TRP A 95 -0.68 7.32 -6.76
C TRP A 95 0.03 6.97 -5.44
N ILE A 96 0.40 7.96 -4.63
CA ILE A 96 1.02 7.75 -3.31
C ILE A 96 0.12 6.90 -2.42
N LEU A 97 -1.18 7.19 -2.36
CA LEU A 97 -2.16 6.42 -1.59
C LEU A 97 -2.21 4.96 -2.05
N MET A 98 -2.26 4.73 -3.37
CA MET A 98 -2.23 3.37 -3.92
C MET A 98 -0.94 2.63 -3.55
N VAL A 99 0.23 3.27 -3.67
CA VAL A 99 1.53 2.66 -3.36
C VAL A 99 1.63 2.27 -1.89
N ILE A 100 1.35 3.20 -0.97
CA ILE A 100 1.49 2.98 0.47
C ILE A 100 0.52 1.87 0.93
N MET A 101 -0.76 2.01 0.59
CA MET A 101 -1.79 1.08 1.06
C MET A 101 -1.59 -0.33 0.52
N SER A 102 -1.33 -0.47 -0.80
CA SER A 102 -1.16 -1.80 -1.41
C SER A 102 0.16 -2.48 -1.02
N GLY A 103 1.24 -1.72 -0.84
CA GLY A 103 2.53 -2.25 -0.39
C GLY A 103 2.46 -2.77 1.05
N ILE A 104 1.84 -2.00 1.96
CA ILE A 104 1.70 -2.38 3.37
C ILE A 104 0.77 -3.60 3.51
N ALA A 105 -0.37 -3.62 2.82
CA ALA A 105 -1.40 -4.63 3.06
C ALA A 105 -0.94 -6.07 2.73
N TYR A 106 -0.22 -6.29 1.64
CA TYR A 106 0.21 -7.65 1.27
C TYR A 106 1.66 -7.94 1.64
N THR A 107 2.61 -7.17 1.11
CA THR A 107 4.04 -7.46 1.36
C THR A 107 4.43 -7.14 2.79
N GLY A 108 4.04 -5.96 3.30
CA GLY A 108 4.36 -5.55 4.67
C GLY A 108 3.67 -6.44 5.71
N LEU A 109 2.36 -6.65 5.60
CA LEU A 109 1.57 -7.34 6.60
C LEU A 109 1.64 -8.86 6.44
N VAL A 110 1.05 -9.41 5.38
CA VAL A 110 0.88 -10.87 5.23
C VAL A 110 2.21 -11.57 4.99
N ARG A 111 3.00 -11.10 4.01
CA ARG A 111 4.24 -11.77 3.61
C ARG A 111 5.37 -11.59 4.63
N THR A 112 5.42 -10.43 5.29
CA THR A 112 6.53 -10.08 6.19
C THR A 112 6.10 -10.16 7.65
N PHE A 113 5.19 -9.31 8.10
CA PHE A 113 4.87 -9.19 9.51
C PHE A 113 4.32 -10.49 10.11
N PHE A 114 3.28 -11.08 9.52
CA PHE A 114 2.70 -12.33 10.07
C PHE A 114 3.70 -13.49 10.05
N ILE A 115 4.41 -13.70 8.94
CA ILE A 115 5.40 -14.77 8.83
C ILE A 115 6.55 -14.58 9.84
N ASN A 116 7.06 -13.35 10.01
CA ASN A 116 8.12 -13.10 11.00
C ASN A 116 7.62 -13.24 12.44
N LEU A 117 6.37 -12.86 12.70
CA LEU A 117 5.75 -13.01 14.01
C LEU A 117 5.60 -14.51 14.38
N THR A 118 5.22 -15.36 13.43
CA THR A 118 5.00 -16.79 13.71
C THR A 118 6.23 -17.66 13.52
N ALA A 119 7.27 -17.19 12.82
CA ALA A 119 8.47 -17.96 12.52
C ALA A 119 9.18 -18.55 13.76
N PRO A 120 9.36 -17.82 14.88
CA PRO A 120 9.99 -18.38 16.08
C PRO A 120 9.25 -19.58 16.66
N TYR A 121 7.93 -19.66 16.43
CA TYR A 121 7.09 -20.77 16.89
C TYR A 121 7.02 -21.89 15.85
N HIS A 122 6.81 -21.55 14.57
CA HIS A 122 6.66 -22.54 13.50
C HIS A 122 7.95 -23.31 13.21
N PHE A 123 9.10 -22.63 13.25
CA PHE A 123 10.40 -23.22 12.95
C PHE A 123 11.22 -23.59 14.20
N ALA A 124 10.60 -23.62 15.39
CA ALA A 124 11.28 -24.09 16.59
C ALA A 124 11.61 -25.59 16.48
N THR A 125 12.88 -25.94 16.63
CA THR A 125 13.37 -27.32 16.65
C THR A 125 14.18 -27.59 17.90
N LEU A 126 14.41 -28.86 18.22
CA LEU A 126 15.28 -29.25 19.33
C LEU A 126 16.73 -28.77 19.13
N GLU A 127 17.17 -28.61 17.88
CA GLU A 127 18.53 -28.16 17.55
C GLU A 127 18.71 -26.66 17.79
N ASN A 128 17.74 -25.84 17.37
CA ASN A 128 17.82 -24.39 17.54
C ASN A 128 17.39 -23.91 18.93
N ARG A 129 16.65 -24.74 19.69
CA ARG A 129 16.17 -24.47 21.06
C ARG A 129 15.42 -23.16 21.19
N TRP A 130 14.76 -22.71 20.13
CA TRP A 130 14.02 -21.44 20.15
C TRP A 130 12.87 -21.45 21.16
N GLY A 131 12.27 -22.62 21.41
CA GLY A 131 11.26 -22.78 22.45
C GLY A 131 11.78 -22.47 23.86
N GLU A 132 13.03 -22.79 24.16
CA GLU A 132 13.62 -22.60 25.50
C GLU A 132 14.25 -21.22 25.65
N ILE A 133 14.83 -20.67 24.57
CA ILE A 133 15.66 -19.46 24.63
C ILE A 133 14.90 -18.22 24.17
N LEU A 134 14.11 -18.33 23.09
CA LEU A 134 13.44 -17.18 22.49
C LEU A 134 12.02 -17.00 23.04
N HIS A 135 11.21 -18.06 23.09
CA HIS A 135 9.78 -17.94 23.50
C HIS A 135 9.58 -17.25 24.85
N PRO A 136 10.41 -17.45 25.89
CA PRO A 136 10.25 -16.75 27.17
C PRO A 136 10.48 -15.23 27.09
N LEU A 137 11.21 -14.76 26.08
CA LEU A 137 11.50 -13.34 25.85
C LEU A 137 10.42 -12.65 25.02
N LEU A 138 9.54 -13.41 24.39
CA LEU A 138 8.51 -12.89 23.49
C LEU A 138 7.25 -12.48 24.28
N PRO A 139 6.73 -11.26 24.11
CA PRO A 139 5.51 -10.83 24.78
C PRO A 139 4.30 -11.67 24.36
N SER A 140 3.73 -12.44 25.29
CA SER A 140 2.59 -13.34 25.01
C SER A 140 1.37 -12.62 24.38
N ALA A 141 1.21 -11.32 24.65
CA ALA A 141 0.14 -10.51 24.08
C ALA A 141 0.26 -10.29 22.55
N TRP A 142 1.46 -10.42 21.98
CA TRP A 142 1.70 -10.15 20.56
C TRP A 142 1.76 -11.42 19.72
N TYR A 143 2.01 -12.57 20.34
CA TYR A 143 2.24 -13.83 19.64
C TYR A 143 1.01 -14.75 19.73
N PRO A 144 0.61 -15.39 18.62
CA PRO A 144 -0.50 -16.32 18.61
C PRO A 144 -0.19 -17.53 19.50
N GLN A 145 -1.12 -17.85 20.39
CA GLN A 145 -0.95 -18.93 21.37
C GLN A 145 -1.44 -20.30 20.86
N ASN A 146 -2.16 -20.33 19.74
CA ASN A 146 -2.72 -21.56 19.18
C ASN A 146 -1.80 -22.15 18.09
N PRO A 147 -1.14 -23.31 18.34
CA PRO A 147 -0.23 -23.92 17.36
C PRO A 147 -0.92 -24.30 16.05
N LYS A 148 -2.19 -24.71 16.09
CA LYS A 148 -2.95 -25.06 14.88
C LYS A 148 -3.19 -23.84 13.98
N ALA A 149 -3.40 -22.66 14.58
CA ALA A 149 -3.57 -21.42 13.83
C ALA A 149 -2.27 -21.00 13.14
N ILE A 150 -1.14 -21.20 13.83
CA ILE A 150 0.19 -20.98 13.25
C ILE A 150 0.41 -21.95 12.09
N GLU A 151 0.17 -23.25 12.28
CA GLU A 151 0.34 -24.25 11.23
C GLU A 151 -0.55 -23.96 10.01
N ALA A 152 -1.82 -23.62 10.23
CA ALA A 152 -2.76 -23.27 9.15
C ALA A 152 -2.33 -22.02 8.36
N LEU A 153 -1.60 -21.08 8.97
CA LEU A 153 -1.05 -19.91 8.26
C LEU A 153 -0.02 -20.32 7.19
N TYR A 154 0.80 -21.33 7.47
CA TYR A 154 1.85 -21.79 6.55
C TYR A 154 1.34 -22.84 5.56
N ASN A 155 0.56 -23.80 6.05
CA ASN A 155 0.10 -24.93 5.24
C ASN A 155 -1.22 -24.65 4.51
N GLY A 156 -1.89 -23.54 4.85
CA GLY A 156 -3.22 -23.21 4.36
C GLY A 156 -4.32 -23.91 5.15
N LEU A 157 -5.55 -23.41 4.99
CA LEU A 157 -6.75 -24.00 5.59
C LEU A 157 -7.12 -25.29 4.86
N SER A 158 -7.55 -26.31 5.61
CA SER A 158 -8.07 -27.54 5.03
C SER A 158 -9.33 -27.24 4.20
N GLY A 159 -9.29 -27.57 2.90
CA GLY A 159 -10.37 -27.23 1.97
C GLY A 159 -10.40 -25.75 1.55
N GLY A 160 -9.43 -24.92 1.95
CA GLY A 160 -9.45 -23.48 1.69
C GLY A 160 -9.46 -23.09 0.21
N HIS A 161 -8.95 -23.96 -0.68
CA HIS A 161 -8.99 -23.74 -2.12
C HIS A 161 -10.39 -23.92 -2.72
N GLN A 162 -11.30 -24.58 -2.00
CA GLN A 162 -12.66 -24.91 -2.43
C GLN A 162 -13.71 -24.02 -1.76
N MET A 163 -13.32 -23.24 -0.74
CA MET A 163 -14.22 -22.33 -0.02
C MET A 163 -14.72 -21.20 -0.94
N GLY A 164 -16.03 -20.95 -0.88
CA GLY A 164 -16.63 -19.77 -1.49
C GLY A 164 -16.29 -18.48 -0.73
N TRP A 165 -16.64 -17.32 -1.30
CA TRP A 165 -16.40 -16.02 -0.67
C TRP A 165 -17.19 -15.79 0.64
N GLY A 166 -18.13 -16.66 0.99
CA GLY A 166 -19.00 -16.53 2.17
C GLY A 166 -18.88 -17.67 3.19
N GLU A 167 -17.91 -18.56 3.03
CA GLU A 167 -17.63 -19.72 3.90
C GLU A 167 -16.27 -19.55 4.58
#